data_AF-A0A7Y2HHA2-F1
#
_entry.id   AF-A0A7Y2HHA2-F1
#
_cell.length_a   1.000
_cell.length_b   1.000
_cell.length_c   1.000
_cell.angle_alpha   90.00
_cell.angle_beta   90.00
_cell.angle_gamma   90.00
#
_symmetry.space_group_name_H-M   'P 1'
#
loop_
_entity.id
_entity.type
_entity.pdbx_description
1 polymer ?
#
loop_
_entity_poly.entity_id
_entity_poly.type
_entity_poly.pdbx_seq_one_letter_code
_entity_poly.pdbx_strand_id
1 'polypeptide(L)' 'MPPRKPRKNTPSEGQARYMKYMGLAMQLFVSFAIVLFIGKKIDAYLNNEKLYITMVLLLITFVGIMYRIMKDLQ' A
#
# COMPACT_ATOMS: atom_id res chain seq x y z
N MET A 1 -38.40 -27.45 18.01
CA MET A 1 -37.30 -26.56 18.43
C MET A 1 -36.80 -25.81 17.21
N PRO A 2 -36.74 -24.46 17.18
CA PRO A 2 -36.19 -23.75 16.03
C PRO A 2 -34.65 -23.90 15.97
N PRO A 3 -34.06 -23.98 14.76
CA PRO A 3 -32.62 -24.15 14.60
C PRO A 3 -31.88 -22.87 15.03
N ARG A 4 -30.81 -23.01 15.83
CA ARG A 4 -29.95 -21.89 16.22
C ARG A 4 -29.17 -21.41 14.98
N LYS A 5 -29.45 -20.20 14.50
CA LYS A 5 -28.67 -19.55 13.43
C LYS A 5 -27.20 -19.43 13.89
N PRO A 6 -26.21 -19.75 13.04
CA PRO A 6 -24.80 -19.61 13.40
C PRO A 6 -24.51 -18.14 13.73
N ARG A 7 -23.94 -17.88 14.91
CA ARG A 7 -23.47 -16.54 15.29
C ARG A 7 -22.39 -16.16 14.29
N LYS A 8 -22.71 -15.20 13.41
CA LYS A 8 -21.76 -14.58 12.50
C LYS A 8 -20.72 -13.89 13.38
N ASN A 9 -19.50 -14.44 13.42
CA ASN A 9 -18.33 -13.83 14.04
C ASN A 9 -18.02 -12.54 13.25
N THR A 10 -18.76 -11.49 13.56
CA THR A 10 -18.54 -10.16 13.04
C THR A 10 -17.31 -9.65 13.80
N PRO A 11 -16.18 -9.38 13.12
CA PRO A 11 -15.02 -8.83 13.79
C PRO A 11 -15.48 -7.55 14.50
N SER A 12 -15.17 -7.47 15.79
CA SER A 12 -15.42 -6.26 16.59
C SER A 12 -14.83 -5.05 15.86
N GLU A 13 -15.48 -3.88 15.95
CA GLU A 13 -15.07 -2.69 15.19
C GLU A 13 -13.58 -2.34 15.38
N GLY A 14 -13.01 -2.67 16.54
CA GLY A 14 -11.57 -2.56 16.83
C GLY A 14 -10.69 -3.52 16.01
N GLN A 15 -11.07 -4.79 15.87
CA GLN A 15 -10.36 -5.75 15.01
C GLN A 15 -10.46 -5.39 13.53
N ALA A 16 -11.61 -4.88 13.08
CA ALA A 16 -11.80 -4.44 11.70
C ALA A 16 -10.91 -3.23 11.35
N ARG A 17 -10.71 -2.29 12.29
CA ARG A 17 -9.77 -1.17 12.11
C ARG A 17 -8.32 -1.65 12.02
N TYR A 18 -7.88 -2.53 12.92
CA TYR A 18 -6.51 -3.04 12.92
C TYR A 18 -6.17 -3.79 11.62
N MET A 19 -7.10 -4.61 11.13
CA MET A 19 -6.98 -5.32 9.86
C MET A 19 -6.88 -4.35 8.66
N LYS A 20 -7.64 -3.25 8.68
CA LYS A 20 -7.55 -2.20 7.65
C LYS A 20 -6.17 -1.53 7.63
N TYR A 21 -5.60 -1.20 8.79
CA TYR A 21 -4.25 -0.60 8.86
C TYR A 21 -3.17 -1.55 8.36
N MET A 22 -3.28 -2.85 8.66
CA MET A 22 -2.40 -3.87 8.07
C MET A 22 -2.52 -3.90 6.55
N GLY A 23 -3.74 -3.87 6.01
CA GLY A 23 -3.97 -3.82 4.56
C GLY A 23 -3.34 -2.58 3.91
N LEU A 24 -3.49 -1.42 4.55
CA LEU A 24 -2.87 -0.18 4.08
C LEU A 24 -1.33 -0.26 4.12
N ALA A 25 -0.76 -0.72 5.22
CA ALA A 25 0.69 -0.89 5.36
C ALA A 25 1.26 -1.87 4.32
N MET A 26 0.55 -2.97 4.05
CA MET A 26 0.94 -3.95 3.03
C MET A 26 0.87 -3.34 1.63
N GLN A 27 -0.17 -2.55 1.33
CA GLN A 27 -0.29 -1.81 0.08
C GLN A 27 0.86 -0.81 -0.10
N LEU A 28 1.24 -0.08 0.95
CA LEU A 28 2.39 0.83 0.91
C LEU A 28 3.68 0.07 0.63
N PHE A 29 3.93 -1.00 1.39
CA PHE A 29 5.15 -1.80 1.27
C PHE A 29 5.30 -2.40 -0.14
N VAL A 30 4.24 -3.01 -0.66
CA VAL A 30 4.23 -3.57 -2.02
C VAL A 30 4.44 -2.47 -3.07
N SER A 31 3.79 -1.32 -2.92
CA SER A 31 3.95 -0.20 -3.85
C SER A 31 5.39 0.29 -3.89
N PHE A 32 6.00 0.49 -2.72
CA PHE A 32 7.41 0.88 -2.61
C PHE A 32 8.37 -0.17 -3.18
N ALA A 33 8.13 -1.45 -2.90
CA ALA A 33 8.95 -2.54 -3.43
C ALA A 33 8.91 -2.59 -4.97
N ILE A 34 7.72 -2.47 -5.56
CA ILE A 34 7.54 -2.42 -7.02
C ILE A 34 8.27 -1.21 -7.61
N VAL A 35 8.08 -0.03 -7.03
CA VAL A 35 8.67 1.21 -7.51
C VAL A 35 10.18 1.20 -7.40
N LEU A 36 10.73 0.69 -6.30
CA LEU A 36 12.18 0.50 -6.14
C LEU A 36 12.75 -0.47 -7.17
N PHE A 37 12.06 -1.58 -7.42
CA PHE A 37 12.52 -2.59 -8.38
C PHE A 37 12.50 -2.05 -9.82
N ILE A 38 11.41 -1.39 -10.21
CA ILE A 38 11.26 -0.76 -11.52
C ILE A 38 12.24 0.40 -11.66
N GLY A 39 12.34 1.27 -10.65
CA GLY A 39 13.26 2.41 -10.64
C GLY A 39 14.71 1.98 -10.83
N LYS A 40 15.17 0.97 -10.09
CA LYS A 40 16.53 0.42 -10.25
C LYS A 40 16.77 -0.14 -11.66
N LYS A 41 15.78 -0.83 -12.23
CA LYS A 41 15.89 -1.39 -13.59
C LYS A 41 15.97 -0.28 -14.63
N ILE A 42 15.19 0.80 -14.47
CA ILE A 42 15.20 1.95 -15.36
C ILE A 42 16.52 2.74 -15.22
N ASP A 43 16.97 3.02 -14.00
CA ASP A 43 18.25 3.68 -13.74
C ASP A 43 19.43 2.91 -14.36
N ALA A 44 19.43 1.58 -14.24
CA ALA A 44 20.43 0.72 -14.87
C ALA A 44 20.36 0.76 -16.41
N TYR A 45 19.16 0.85 -16.99
CA TYR A 45 18.98 0.96 -18.44
C TYR A 45 19.46 2.30 -18.99
N LEU A 46 19.35 3.37 -18.19
CA LEU A 46 19.80 4.71 -18.53
C LEU A 46 21.29 4.97 -18.24
N ASN A 47 22.04 3.96 -17.74
CA ASN A 47 23.44 4.11 -17.34
C ASN A 47 23.67 5.25 -16.32
N ASN A 48 22.64 5.59 -15.55
CA ASN A 48 22.78 6.58 -14.49
C ASN A 48 23.51 5.93 -13.32
N GLU A 49 24.77 6.31 -13.08
CA GLU A 49 25.54 5.87 -11.89
C GLU A 49 24.86 6.26 -10.56
N LYS A 50 23.92 7.20 -10.62
CA LYS A 50 23.18 7.72 -9.47
C LYS A 50 21.70 7.43 -9.64
N LEU A 51 21.05 6.96 -8.57
CA LEU A 51 19.64 6.53 -8.46
C LEU A 51 18.61 7.68 -8.63
N TYR A 52 18.85 8.60 -9.56
CA TYR A 52 18.02 9.79 -9.76
C TYR A 52 16.59 9.45 -10.21
N ILE A 53 16.43 8.49 -11.14
CA ILE A 53 15.09 8.10 -11.60
C ILE A 53 14.33 7.42 -10.46
N THR A 54 14.99 6.51 -9.75
CA THR A 54 14.40 5.84 -8.58
C THR A 54 13.94 6.86 -7.53
N MET A 55 14.72 7.92 -7.29
CA MET A 55 14.41 8.97 -6.33
C MET A 55 13.19 9.80 -6.75
N VAL A 56 13.08 10.16 -8.04
CA VAL A 56 11.90 10.86 -8.59
C VAL A 56 10.67 9.94 -8.57
N LEU A 57 10.82 8.67 -8.95
CA LEU A 57 9.73 7.69 -8.91
C LEU A 57 9.22 7.48 -7.49
N LEU A 58 10.12 7.41 -6.50
CA LEU A 58 9.77 7.36 -5.08
C LEU A 58 8.98 8.59 -4.63
N LEU A 59 9.41 9.78 -5.04
CA LEU A 59 8.75 11.05 -4.72
C LEU A 59 7.33 11.09 -5.31
N ILE A 60 7.17 10.74 -6.58
CA ILE A 60 5.86 10.67 -7.26
C ILE A 60 4.97 9.63 -6.58
N THR A 61 5.52 8.46 -6.27
CA THR A 61 4.80 7.38 -5.60
C THR A 61 4.32 7.81 -4.22
N PHE A 62 5.17 8.48 -3.45
CA PHE A 62 4.82 9.00 -2.13
C PHE A 62 3.67 10.02 -2.21
N VAL A 63 3.75 10.97 -3.15
CA VAL A 63 2.68 11.95 -3.37
C VAL A 63 1.38 11.26 -3.83
N GLY A 64 1.46 10.30 -4.75
CA GLY A 64 0.31 9.55 -5.24
C GLY A 64 -0.37 8.71 -4.15
N ILE A 65 0.43 8.10 -3.27
CA ILE A 65 -0.05 7.39 -2.08
C ILE A 65 -0.76 8.35 -1.12
N MET A 66 -0.16 9.51 -0.81
CA MET A 66 -0.77 10.51 0.06
C MET A 66 -2.11 11.00 -0.51
N TYR A 67 -2.16 11.25 -1.81
CA TYR A 67 -3.39 11.64 -2.49
C TYR A 67 -4.46 10.56 -2.42
N ARG A 68 -4.07 9.28 -2.58
CA ARG A 68 -4.97 8.15 -2.46
C ARG A 68 -5.51 8.00 -1.04
N ILE A 69 -4.68 8.19 -0.02
CA ILE A 69 -5.10 8.16 1.39
C ILE A 69 -6.07 9.29 1.70
N MET A 70 -5.80 10.51 1.23
CA MET A 70 -6.75 11.64 1.40
C MET A 70 -8.11 11.33 0.77
N LYS A 71 -8.11 10.76 -0.44
CA LYS A 71 -9.33 10.38 -1.15
C LYS A 71 -10.06 9.20 -0.50
N ASP A 72 -9.35 8.28 0.15
CA ASP A 72 -9.93 7.14 0.88
C ASP A 72 -10.51 7.57 2.25
N LEU A 73 -10.05 8.72 2.75
CA LEU A 73 -10.50 9.31 4.02
C LEU A 73 -11.68 10.28 3.87
N GLN A 74 -11.90 10.84 2.66
CA GLN A 74 -13.09 11.63 2.30
C GLN A 74 -14.26 10.75 1.88
#